data_AF-A0A7X8MMV1-F1
#
_entry.id   AF-A0A7X8MMV1-F1
#
_cell.length_a   1.000
_cell.length_b   1.000
_cell.length_c   1.000
_cell.angle_alpha   90.00
_cell.angle_beta   90.00
_cell.angle_gamma   90.00
#
_symmetry.space_group_name_H-M   'P 1'
#
loop_
_entity.id
_entity.type
_entity.pdbx_description
1 polymer ?
#
loop_
_entity_poly.entity_id
_entity_poly.type
_entity_poly.pdbx_seq_one_letter_code
_entity_poly.pdbx_strand_id
1 'polypeptide(L)'
;STARKYGAVDFVQPDQIKLINICLDSGQVASQSCERTSSMAFLPNTEPASICYYHASGLDWLLPDEHDEHHQEPWWERWTPW
;
A
#
# COMPACT_ATOMS: atom_id res chain seq x y z
N SER A 1 -6.13 44.05 -1.05
CA SER A 1 -4.94 43.22 -1.27
C SER A 1 -4.75 42.33 -0.06
N THR A 2 -5.25 41.09 -0.11
CA THR A 2 -5.09 40.09 0.95
C THR A 2 -3.90 39.22 0.60
N ALA A 3 -2.75 39.57 1.19
CA ALA A 3 -1.56 38.76 1.11
C ALA A 3 -1.87 37.31 1.49
N ARG A 4 -1.47 36.40 0.62
CA ARG A 4 -1.54 34.94 0.68
C ARG A 4 -1.03 34.48 2.06
N LYS A 5 -1.94 34.21 3.01
CA LYS A 5 -1.61 33.84 4.42
C LYS A 5 -0.75 32.58 4.54
N TYR A 6 -0.68 31.79 3.47
CA TYR A 6 0.15 30.60 3.37
C TYR A 6 1.03 30.80 2.14
N GLY A 7 2.29 31.18 2.33
CA GLY A 7 3.26 31.25 1.23
C GLY A 7 3.36 29.92 0.47
N ALA A 8 4.18 29.85 -0.59
CA ALA A 8 4.54 28.57 -1.18
C ALA A 8 5.42 27.80 -0.18
N VAL A 9 4.78 27.19 0.83
CA VAL A 9 5.42 26.23 1.70
C VAL A 9 5.30 24.89 1.00
N ASP A 10 6.44 24.39 0.53
CA ASP A 10 6.52 23.04 0.00
C ASP A 10 6.28 22.06 1.15
N PHE A 11 5.24 21.25 1.04
CA PHE A 11 4.98 20.17 1.98
C PHE A 11 5.94 19.02 1.65
N VAL A 12 7.04 18.97 2.40
CA VAL A 12 8.02 17.88 2.28
C VAL A 12 7.40 16.61 2.81
N GLN A 13 7.38 15.56 1.99
CA GLN A 13 7.00 14.22 2.42
C GLN A 13 7.91 13.80 3.58
N PRO A 14 7.37 13.34 4.72
CA PRO A 14 8.18 12.83 5.81
C PRO A 14 9.07 11.67 5.35
N ASP A 15 10.29 11.61 5.87
CA ASP A 15 11.16 10.46 5.70
C ASP A 15 10.52 9.21 6.34
N GLN A 16 10.96 8.03 5.89
CA GLN A 16 10.61 6.72 6.48
C GLN A 16 9.12 6.34 6.40
N ILE A 17 8.38 6.84 5.41
CA ILE A 17 7.03 6.34 5.13
C ILE A 17 7.06 5.14 4.17
N LYS A 18 6.14 4.20 4.35
CA LYS A 18 5.84 3.13 3.38
C LYS A 18 4.66 3.55 2.53
N LEU A 19 4.81 3.50 1.20
CA LEU A 19 3.70 3.69 0.26
C LEU A 19 3.13 2.33 -0.14
N ILE A 20 1.88 2.08 0.20
CA ILE A 20 1.21 0.79 -0.05
C ILE A 20 -0.10 1.04 -0.79
N ASN A 21 -0.37 0.21 -1.80
CA ASN A 21 -1.65 0.23 -2.50
C ASN A 21 -2.73 -0.46 -1.65
N ILE A 22 -3.78 0.28 -1.32
CA ILE A 22 -4.88 -0.15 -0.47
C ILE A 22 -6.15 -0.31 -1.31
N CYS A 23 -6.89 -1.39 -1.07
CA CYS A 23 -8.22 -1.58 -1.62
C CYS A 23 -9.21 -0.64 -0.93
N LEU A 24 -9.86 0.21 -1.71
CA LEU A 24 -10.79 1.21 -1.19
C LEU A 24 -12.10 0.64 -0.65
N ASP A 25 -12.38 -0.64 -0.92
CA ASP A 25 -13.58 -1.31 -0.44
C ASP A 25 -13.35 -2.03 0.90
N SER A 26 -12.16 -2.60 1.12
CA SER A 26 -11.86 -3.38 2.33
C SER A 26 -10.93 -2.68 3.32
N GLY A 27 -10.22 -1.63 2.89
CA GLY A 27 -9.19 -0.97 3.70
C GLY A 27 -7.92 -1.81 3.93
N GLN A 28 -7.82 -2.97 3.28
CA GLN A 28 -6.67 -3.88 3.33
C GLN A 28 -5.75 -3.68 2.11
N VAL A 29 -4.56 -4.29 2.12
CA VAL A 29 -3.63 -4.20 0.98
C VAL A 29 -4.30 -4.73 -0.28
N ALA A 30 -4.27 -3.97 -1.37
CA ALA A 30 -4.88 -4.37 -2.62
C ALA A 30 -4.19 -5.61 -3.21
N SER A 31 -4.99 -6.57 -3.67
CA SER A 31 -4.54 -7.62 -4.59
C SER A 31 -4.61 -7.13 -6.04
N GLN A 32 -4.04 -7.87 -7.00
CA GLN A 32 -4.08 -7.53 -8.44
C GLN A 32 -5.50 -7.32 -8.97
N SER A 33 -6.44 -8.05 -8.41
CA SER A 33 -7.83 -8.08 -8.83
C SER A 33 -8.65 -6.93 -8.22
N CYS A 34 -8.05 -6.10 -7.35
CA CYS A 34 -8.69 -4.88 -6.85
C CYS A 34 -8.66 -3.77 -7.92
N GLU A 35 -9.83 -3.39 -8.44
CA GLU A 35 -9.94 -2.27 -9.40
C GLU A 35 -9.88 -0.90 -8.70
N ARG A 36 -10.50 -0.80 -7.52
CA ARG A 36 -10.57 0.44 -6.74
C ARG A 36 -9.46 0.47 -5.71
N THR A 37 -8.34 1.07 -6.08
CA THR A 37 -7.14 1.16 -5.22
C THR A 37 -6.68 2.61 -5.02
N SER A 38 -5.92 2.83 -3.95
CA SER A 38 -5.19 4.09 -3.71
C SER A 38 -3.85 3.79 -3.07
N SER A 39 -2.80 4.47 -3.53
CA SER A 39 -1.53 4.51 -2.82
C SER A 39 -1.67 5.36 -1.56
N MET A 40 -1.24 4.83 -0.42
CA MET A 40 -1.37 5.47 0.89
C MET A 40 -0.04 5.38 1.66
N ALA A 41 0.25 6.42 2.43
CA ALA A 41 1.44 6.53 3.26
C ALA A 41 1.19 5.98 4.67
N PHE A 42 2.07 5.10 5.14
CA PHE A 42 2.05 4.54 6.48
C PHE A 42 3.39 4.78 7.19
N LEU A 43 3.33 4.98 8.51
CA LEU A 43 4.53 4.83 9.33
C LEU A 43 4.91 3.35 9.39
N PRO A 44 6.20 3.00 9.55
CA PRO A 44 6.60 1.60 9.63
C PRO A 44 5.88 0.88 10.78
N ASN A 45 5.34 -0.30 10.50
CA ASN A 45 4.56 -1.13 11.40
C ASN A 45 3.15 -0.60 11.72
N THR A 46 2.65 0.37 10.95
CA THR A 46 1.26 0.86 11.06
C THR A 46 0.42 0.54 9.82
N GLU A 47 1.03 -0.07 8.82
CA GLU A 47 0.36 -0.58 7.64
C GLU A 47 -0.62 -1.72 7.95
N PRO A 48 -1.67 -1.90 7.12
CA PRO A 48 -2.52 -3.07 7.20
C PRO A 48 -1.73 -4.37 6.99
N ALA A 49 -1.89 -5.34 7.89
CA ALA A 49 -1.12 -6.58 7.87
C ALA A 49 -1.72 -7.69 6.96
N SER A 50 -2.80 -7.40 6.24
CA SER A 50 -3.61 -8.39 5.48
C SER A 50 -3.95 -7.88 4.08
N ILE A 51 -4.08 -8.81 3.11
CA ILE A 51 -4.60 -8.50 1.77
C ILE A 51 -6.11 -8.30 1.78
N CYS A 52 -6.60 -7.63 0.76
CA CYS A 52 -7.99 -7.67 0.39
C CYS A 52 -8.40 -9.06 -0.11
N TYR A 53 -9.06 -9.83 0.76
CA TYR A 53 -9.67 -11.11 0.40
C TYR A 53 -10.97 -10.99 -0.40
N TYR A 54 -11.57 -9.78 -0.44
CA TYR A 54 -12.84 -9.56 -1.16
C TYR A 54 -12.68 -9.68 -2.68
N HIS A 55 -11.56 -9.20 -3.21
CA HIS A 55 -11.31 -9.20 -4.65
C HIS A 55 -10.17 -10.14 -5.05
N ALA A 56 -9.41 -10.68 -4.09
CA ALA A 56 -8.41 -11.70 -4.38
C ALA A 56 -9.02 -12.88 -5.16
N SER A 57 -8.42 -13.21 -6.29
CA SER A 57 -8.85 -14.30 -7.16
C SER A 57 -8.37 -15.65 -6.61
N GLY A 58 -9.28 -16.62 -6.52
CA GLY A 58 -8.94 -18.02 -6.27
C GLY A 58 -8.10 -18.27 -5.00
N LEU A 59 -6.94 -18.89 -5.19
CA LEU A 59 -5.99 -19.27 -4.13
C LEU A 59 -4.76 -18.36 -4.08
N ASP A 60 -4.82 -17.14 -4.63
CA ASP A 60 -3.69 -16.18 -4.62
C ASP A 60 -3.16 -15.91 -3.20
N TRP A 61 -3.98 -16.12 -2.18
CA TRP A 61 -3.62 -15.98 -0.77
C TRP A 61 -3.09 -17.26 -0.11
N LEU A 62 -3.30 -18.42 -0.74
CA LEU A 62 -2.95 -19.74 -0.23
C LEU A 62 -1.70 -20.32 -0.92
N LEU A 63 -1.43 -19.95 -2.17
CA LEU A 63 -0.32 -20.44 -2.97
C LEU A 63 0.62 -19.27 -3.35
N PRO A 64 1.51 -18.82 -2.45
CA PRO A 64 2.63 -17.98 -2.86
C PRO A 64 3.48 -18.77 -3.88
N ASP A 65 3.93 -18.11 -4.96
CA ASP A 65 4.72 -18.74 -6.03
C ASP A 65 5.89 -19.56 -5.45
N GLU A 66 6.00 -20.85 -5.81
CA GLU A 66 7.03 -21.76 -5.27
C GLU A 66 8.47 -21.37 -5.65
N HIS A 67 8.64 -20.36 -6.50
CA HIS A 67 9.92 -19.80 -6.93
C HIS A 67 10.34 -18.55 -6.15
N ASP A 68 9.64 -18.23 -5.05
CA ASP A 68 9.87 -17.01 -4.29
C ASP A 68 10.95 -17.22 -3.21
N GLU A 69 12.17 -16.72 -3.47
CA GLU A 69 13.28 -16.76 -2.51
C GLU A 69 13.10 -15.74 -1.35
N HIS A 70 12.05 -14.89 -1.40
CA HIS A 70 11.80 -13.81 -0.43
C HIS A 70 10.99 -14.26 0.81
N HIS A 71 11.34 -15.38 1.41
CA HIS A 71 10.68 -15.89 2.63
C HIS A 71 10.83 -14.99 3.88
N GLN A 72 11.64 -13.92 3.81
CA GLN A 72 11.89 -13.01 4.93
C GLN A 72 11.23 -11.65 4.81
N GLU A 73 10.68 -11.29 3.64
CA GLU A 73 10.03 -10.00 3.47
C GLU A 73 8.52 -10.08 3.75
N PRO A 74 7.91 -9.03 4.30
CA PRO A 74 6.46 -8.97 4.41
C PRO A 74 5.81 -9.11 3.03
N TRP A 75 4.87 -10.04 2.89
CA TRP A 75 4.30 -10.42 1.59
C TRP A 75 3.67 -9.24 0.80
N TRP A 76 3.31 -8.13 1.46
CA TRP A 76 2.75 -6.94 0.80
C TRP A 76 3.77 -6.12 0.02
N GLU A 77 5.07 -6.35 0.23
CA GLU A 77 6.13 -5.73 -0.57
C GLU A 77 6.11 -6.20 -2.04
N ARG A 78 5.43 -7.31 -2.35
CA ARG A 78 5.10 -7.73 -3.73
C ARG A 78 4.26 -6.71 -4.49
N TRP A 79 3.50 -5.86 -3.78
CA TRP A 79 2.51 -4.95 -4.35
C TRP A 79 2.86 -3.46 -4.20
N THR A 80 4.04 -3.16 -3.64
CA THR A 80 4.56 -1.80 -3.55
C THR A 80 5.36 -1.48 -4.81
N PRO A 81 4.98 -0.46 -5.60
CA PRO A 81 5.79 -0.04 -6.73
C PRO A 81 7.03 0.66 -6.18
N TRP A 82 8.20 0.13 -6.51
CA TRP A 82 9.50 0.76 -6.32
C TRP A 82 9.55 2.18 -6.90
#